data_AF-A0A453IR00-F1
#
_entry.id   AF-A0A453IR00-F1
#
_cell.length_a   1.000
_cell.length_b   1.000
_cell.length_c   1.000
_cell.angle_alpha   90.00
_cell.angle_beta   90.00
_cell.angle_gamma   90.00
#
_symmetry.space_group_name_H-M   'P 1'
#
loop_
_entity.id
_entity.type
_entity.pdbx_description
1 polymer ?
#
loop_
_entity_poly.entity_id
_entity_poly.type
_entity_poly.pdbx_seq_one_letter_code
_entity_poly.pdbx_strand_id
1 'polypeptide(L)'
;QVVREFGSFDNYCWSFVNHRPITNGYRHARQVPTKTPKSEAMSKDLMRRGFQCVGPTTVYSFMQVAGIVNDHLRCCFRFDQVRSQPKDAEENMRAEIRLSSHDSEDSEISEV
;
A
#
# COMPACT_ATOMS: atom_id res chain seq x y z
N GLN A 1 7.86 -11.64 -16.61
CA GLN A 1 7.00 -12.50 -15.77
C GLN A 1 6.04 -11.67 -14.91
N VAL A 2 6.54 -10.86 -13.97
CA VAL A 2 5.71 -10.05 -13.04
C VAL A 2 4.62 -9.23 -13.74
N VAL A 3 4.97 -8.42 -14.74
CA VAL A 3 3.98 -7.58 -15.47
C VAL A 3 2.88 -8.42 -16.13
N ARG A 4 3.18 -9.64 -16.61
CA ARG A 4 2.18 -10.51 -17.21
C ARG A 4 1.21 -11.10 -16.18
N GLU A 5 1.69 -11.39 -14.97
CA GLU A 5 0.88 -12.00 -13.90
C GLU A 5 0.10 -10.96 -13.07
N PHE A 6 0.66 -9.77 -12.85
CA PHE A 6 0.12 -8.75 -11.95
C PHE A 6 -0.32 -7.46 -12.67
N GLY A 7 -0.18 -7.40 -14.00
CA GLY A 7 -0.45 -6.22 -14.82
C GLY A 7 0.61 -5.12 -14.71
N SER A 8 1.20 -4.89 -13.54
CA SER A 8 2.28 -3.93 -13.33
C SER A 8 3.21 -4.32 -12.17
N PHE A 9 4.41 -3.74 -12.12
CA PHE A 9 5.32 -3.92 -10.98
C PHE A 9 4.80 -3.23 -9.71
N ASP A 10 4.12 -2.08 -9.85
CA ASP A 10 3.46 -1.39 -8.73
C ASP A 10 2.42 -2.31 -8.07
N ASN A 11 1.49 -2.87 -8.85
CA ASN A 11 0.45 -3.77 -8.34
C ASN A 11 1.06 -4.98 -7.62
N TYR A 12 2.13 -5.54 -8.18
CA TYR A 12 2.87 -6.63 -7.56
C TYR A 12 3.49 -6.22 -6.21
N CYS A 13 4.16 -5.08 -6.12
CA CYS A 13 4.76 -4.63 -4.85
C CYS A 13 3.70 -4.35 -3.79
N TRP A 14 2.61 -3.67 -4.16
CA TRP A 14 1.53 -3.33 -3.24
C TRP A 14 0.68 -4.53 -2.80
N SER A 15 0.63 -5.62 -3.57
CA SER A 15 -0.14 -6.82 -3.19
C SER A 15 0.40 -7.48 -1.92
N PHE A 16 1.70 -7.33 -1.60
CA PHE A 16 2.29 -7.85 -0.35
C PHE A 16 1.74 -7.18 0.92
N VAL A 17 1.15 -6.00 0.77
CA VAL A 17 0.61 -5.18 1.86
C VAL A 17 -0.89 -4.90 1.68
N ASN A 18 -1.59 -5.73 0.90
CA ASN A 18 -3.02 -5.55 0.61
C ASN A 18 -3.35 -4.14 0.08
N HIS A 19 -2.44 -3.58 -0.73
CA HIS A 19 -2.56 -2.24 -1.32
C HIS A 19 -2.72 -1.09 -0.31
N ARG A 20 -2.38 -1.30 0.96
CA ARG A 20 -2.40 -0.28 2.00
C ARG A 20 -1.01 -0.06 2.59
N PRO A 21 -0.56 1.20 2.75
CA PRO A 21 0.74 1.47 3.32
C PRO A 21 0.79 1.07 4.80
N ILE A 22 1.92 0.51 5.23
CA ILE A 22 2.14 0.18 6.63
C ILE A 22 2.66 1.43 7.34
N THR A 23 2.00 1.87 8.41
CA THR A 23 2.49 2.99 9.24
C THR A 23 2.84 2.48 10.64
N ASN A 24 4.13 2.45 10.98
CA ASN A 24 4.59 1.90 12.26
C ASN A 24 4.61 2.92 13.41
N GLY A 25 4.88 4.20 13.12
CA GLY A 25 4.88 5.25 14.14
C GLY A 25 5.96 5.08 15.22
N TYR A 26 7.17 4.72 14.84
CA TYR A 26 8.29 4.59 15.76
C TYR A 26 8.62 5.91 16.46
N ARG A 27 8.99 5.84 17.74
CA ARG A 27 9.42 7.01 18.52
C ARG A 27 10.93 7.26 18.39
N HIS A 28 11.71 6.19 18.23
CA HIS A 28 13.17 6.24 18.17
C HIS A 28 13.72 5.44 16.99
N ALA A 29 14.80 5.92 16.36
CA ALA A 29 15.42 5.27 15.20
C ALA A 29 15.85 3.82 15.48
N ARG A 30 16.33 3.51 16.69
CA ARG A 30 16.71 2.15 17.11
C ARG A 30 15.56 1.12 17.09
N GLN A 31 14.30 1.58 17.02
CA GLN A 31 13.14 0.70 16.93
C GLN A 31 12.82 0.32 15.50
N VAL A 32 13.35 1.06 14.51
CA VAL A 32 13.16 0.76 13.09
C VAL A 32 13.96 -0.52 12.79
N PRO A 33 13.29 -1.62 12.38
CA PRO A 33 13.99 -2.87 12.11
C PRO A 33 14.79 -2.74 10.81
N THR A 34 15.79 -3.61 10.62
CA THR A 34 16.54 -3.67 9.36
C THR A 34 15.83 -4.50 8.28
N LYS A 35 14.90 -5.37 8.68
CA LYS A 35 14.05 -6.19 7.81
C LYS A 35 12.78 -6.60 8.55
N THR A 36 11.74 -7.01 7.82
CA THR A 36 10.46 -7.45 8.39
C THR A 36 10.01 -8.76 7.76
N PRO A 37 9.06 -9.50 8.37
CA PRO A 37 8.48 -10.69 7.73
C PRO A 37 7.89 -10.41 6.33
N LYS A 38 7.37 -9.20 6.10
CA LYS A 38 6.87 -8.77 4.80
C LYS A 38 8.00 -8.57 3.78
N SER A 39 9.11 -7.94 4.19
CA SER A 39 10.27 -7.79 3.30
C SER A 39 10.96 -9.12 3.01
N GLU A 40 10.95 -10.06 3.96
CA GLU A 40 11.44 -11.43 3.75
C GLU A 40 10.58 -12.19 2.73
N ALA A 41 9.26 -12.09 2.84
CA ALA A 41 8.34 -12.70 1.88
C ALA A 41 8.52 -12.14 0.47
N MET A 42 8.57 -10.81 0.33
CA MET A 42 8.78 -10.14 -0.96
C MET A 42 10.16 -10.45 -1.54
N SER A 43 11.22 -10.41 -0.73
CA SER A 43 12.58 -10.79 -1.12
C SER A 43 12.64 -12.23 -1.66
N LYS A 44 12.02 -13.18 -0.96
CA LYS A 44 11.99 -14.58 -1.38
C LYS A 44 11.28 -14.75 -2.73
N ASP A 45 10.19 -14.03 -2.94
CA ASP A 45 9.45 -14.10 -4.21
C ASP A 45 10.22 -13.44 -5.36
N LEU A 46 10.82 -12.26 -5.13
CA LEU A 46 11.69 -11.59 -6.10
C LEU A 46 12.88 -12.47 -6.51
N MET A 47 13.55 -13.14 -5.55
CA MET A 47 14.65 -14.07 -5.84
C MET A 47 14.19 -15.24 -6.72
N ARG A 48 13.01 -15.83 -6.43
CA ARG A 48 12.44 -16.92 -7.27
C ARG A 48 12.14 -16.46 -8.70
N ARG A 49 11.83 -15.18 -8.88
CA ARG A 49 11.52 -14.56 -10.18
C ARG A 49 12.77 -14.08 -10.92
N GLY A 50 13.97 -14.37 -10.41
CA GLY A 50 15.24 -14.08 -11.06
C GLY A 50 15.80 -12.68 -10.80
N PHE A 51 15.20 -11.91 -9.88
CA PHE A 51 15.81 -10.64 -9.46
C PHE A 51 17.07 -10.90 -8.64
N GLN A 52 18.09 -10.06 -8.84
CA GLN A 52 19.37 -10.13 -8.15
C GLN A 52 19.51 -8.98 -7.15
N CYS A 53 20.35 -9.15 -6.13
CA CYS A 53 20.60 -8.15 -5.07
C CYS A 53 19.35 -7.74 -4.25
N VAL A 54 18.31 -8.58 -4.25
CA VAL A 54 17.03 -8.35 -3.57
C VAL A 54 16.95 -9.04 -2.20
N GLY A 55 17.99 -8.92 -1.38
CA GLY A 55 17.98 -9.47 -0.02
C GLY A 55 16.94 -8.78 0.90
N PRO A 56 16.49 -9.41 2.00
CA PRO A 56 15.39 -8.88 2.82
C PRO A 56 15.60 -7.48 3.38
N THR A 57 16.85 -7.11 3.69
CA THR A 57 17.22 -5.76 4.12
C THR A 57 17.08 -4.75 2.99
N THR A 58 17.64 -5.06 1.80
CA THR A 58 17.50 -4.21 0.61
C THR A 58 16.05 -4.01 0.23
N VAL A 59 15.24 -5.07 0.29
CA VAL A 59 13.81 -5.00 0.00
C VAL A 59 13.08 -4.18 1.05
N TYR A 60 13.45 -4.27 2.33
CA TYR A 60 12.86 -3.40 3.35
C TYR A 60 13.19 -1.92 3.13
N SER A 61 14.45 -1.62 2.82
CA SER A 61 14.85 -0.25 2.44
C SER A 61 14.07 0.25 1.22
N PHE A 62 13.87 -0.60 0.21
CA PHE A 62 13.02 -0.29 -0.94
C PHE A 62 11.59 0.02 -0.53
N MET A 63 10.98 -0.81 0.32
CA MET A 63 9.62 -0.60 0.82
C MET A 63 9.47 0.75 1.56
N GLN A 64 10.50 1.16 2.32
CA GLN A 64 10.53 2.46 3.00
C GLN A 64 10.57 3.62 2.00
N VAL A 65 11.51 3.61 1.04
CA VAL A 65 11.67 4.72 0.08
C VAL A 65 10.52 4.81 -0.93
N ALA A 66 9.90 3.68 -1.28
CA ALA A 66 8.75 3.63 -2.19
C ALA A 66 7.43 4.04 -1.50
N GLY A 67 7.42 4.26 -0.19
CA GLY A 67 6.22 4.62 0.57
C GLY A 67 5.27 3.45 0.83
N ILE A 68 5.69 2.21 0.58
CA ILE A 68 4.97 1.00 0.98
C ILE A 68 4.95 0.89 2.51
N VAL A 69 6.01 1.37 3.16
CA VAL A 69 6.12 1.50 4.61
C VAL A 69 6.45 2.95 4.97
N ASN A 70 5.64 3.55 5.83
CA ASN A 70 5.91 4.83 6.47
C ASN A 70 6.62 4.60 7.81
N ASP A 71 7.95 4.67 7.76
CA ASP A 71 8.84 4.56 8.92
C ASP A 71 9.40 5.90 9.39
N HIS A 72 8.84 7.01 8.93
CA HIS A 72 9.13 8.30 9.56
C HIS A 72 8.88 8.21 11.07
N LEU A 73 9.81 8.75 11.86
CA LEU A 73 9.63 8.83 13.30
C LEU A 73 8.43 9.74 13.60
N ARG A 74 7.72 9.51 14.71
CA ARG A 74 6.57 10.35 15.11
C ARG A 74 6.91 11.84 15.28
N CYS A 75 8.17 12.17 15.57
CA CYS A 75 8.65 13.54 15.66
C CYS A 75 9.02 14.18 14.30
N CYS A 76 9.05 13.40 13.22
CA CYS A 76 9.34 13.91 11.88
C CYS A 76 8.13 14.68 11.36
N PHE A 77 8.34 15.90 10.87
CA PHE A 77 7.29 16.75 10.31
C PHE A 77 6.53 16.14 9.12
N ARG A 78 7.11 15.12 8.46
CA ARG A 78 6.49 14.38 7.35
C ARG A 78 5.58 13.24 7.80
N PHE A 79 5.67 12.78 9.05
CA PHE A 79 5.00 11.55 9.52
C PHE A 79 3.50 11.55 9.22
N ASP A 80 2.78 12.59 9.64
CA ASP A 80 1.34 12.70 9.40
C ASP A 80 1.01 13.06 7.94
N GLN A 81 1.87 13.83 7.27
CA GLN A 81 1.66 14.26 5.88
C GLN A 81 1.69 13.11 4.89
N VAL A 82 2.48 12.06 5.16
CA VAL A 82 2.57 10.88 4.30
C VAL A 82 1.76 9.69 4.82
N ARG A 83 1.11 9.82 5.98
CA ARG A 83 0.18 8.82 6.54
C ARG A 83 -1.17 8.81 5.82
N SER A 84 -1.64 9.98 5.37
CA SER A 84 -2.94 10.15 4.70
C SER A 84 -2.81 10.06 3.17
N GLN A 85 -2.45 8.89 2.63
CA GLN A 85 -2.24 8.75 1.19
C GLN A 85 -3.56 8.66 0.39
N PRO A 86 -3.57 9.15 -0.86
CA PRO A 86 -4.78 9.40 -1.66
C PRO A 86 -5.41 8.16 -2.30
N LYS A 87 -4.86 6.94 -2.16
CA LYS A 87 -5.56 5.72 -2.65
C LYS A 87 -6.85 5.48 -1.88
N ASP A 88 -6.84 5.77 -0.56
CA ASP A 88 -8.07 5.82 0.23
C ASP A 88 -8.98 6.95 -0.26
N ALA A 89 -8.45 8.08 -0.73
CA ALA A 89 -9.25 9.18 -1.29
C ALA A 89 -9.86 8.84 -2.65
N GLU A 90 -9.17 8.12 -3.54
CA GLU A 90 -9.70 7.68 -4.83
C GLU A 90 -10.69 6.52 -4.67
N GLU A 91 -10.43 5.58 -3.76
CA GLU A 91 -11.37 4.51 -3.39
C GLU A 91 -12.59 5.08 -2.67
N ASN A 92 -12.42 6.02 -1.74
CA ASN A 92 -13.53 6.73 -1.08
C ASN A 92 -14.30 7.59 -2.08
N MET A 93 -13.63 8.31 -2.99
CA MET A 93 -14.30 9.07 -4.05
C MET A 93 -15.09 8.14 -5.00
N ARG A 94 -14.53 6.99 -5.39
CA ARG A 94 -15.24 5.97 -6.18
C ARG A 94 -16.39 5.32 -5.40
N ALA A 95 -16.25 5.11 -4.09
CA ALA A 95 -17.28 4.58 -3.22
C ALA A 95 -18.42 5.60 -3.00
N GLU A 96 -18.09 6.88 -2.82
CA GLU A 96 -19.04 8.00 -2.74
C GLU A 96 -19.81 8.17 -4.07
N ILE A 97 -19.11 8.10 -5.21
CA ILE A 97 -19.75 8.10 -6.53
C ILE A 97 -20.74 6.93 -6.65
N ARG A 98 -20.36 5.71 -6.22
CA ARG A 98 -21.25 4.53 -6.24
C ARG A 98 -22.47 4.67 -5.33
N LEU A 99 -22.31 5.29 -4.15
CA LEU A 99 -23.43 5.57 -3.23
C LEU A 99 -24.38 6.62 -3.82
N SER A 100 -23.85 7.65 -4.47
CA SER A 100 -24.66 8.71 -5.10
C SER A 100 -25.49 8.24 -6.30
N SER A 101 -25.09 7.14 -6.94
CA SER A 101 -25.81 6.53 -8.08
C SER A 101 -26.90 5.52 -7.69
N HIS A 102 -27.15 5.28 -6.41
CA HIS A 102 -28.22 4.37 -5.92
C HIS A 102 -29.49 5.09 -5.44
N ASP A 103 -29.50 6.44 -5.38
CA ASP A 103 -30.66 7.23 -4.93
C ASP A 103 -31.62 7.64 -6.07
N SER A 104 -31.41 7.16 -7.30
CA SER A 104 -32.18 7.58 -8.48
C SER A 104 -33.18 6.55 -9.05
N GLU A 105 -33.37 5.38 -8.41
CA GLU A 105 -34.29 4.34 -8.91
C GLU A 105 -35.48 4.00 -7.99
N ASP A 106 -35.73 4.76 -6.90
CA ASP A 106 -36.89 4.52 -6.01
C ASP A 106 -37.99 5.60 -6.11
N SER A 107 -38.18 6.23 -7.28
CA SER A 107 -39.30 7.17 -7.50
C SER A 107 -40.28 6.80 -8.63
N GLU A 108 -40.18 5.61 -9.21
CA GLU A 108 -41.22 5.08 -10.10
C GLU A 108 -41.53 3.63 -9.70
N ILE A 109 -42.51 3.45 -8.81
CA ILE A 109 -43.61 2.47 -8.86
C ILE A 109 -44.47 2.69 -7.61
N SER A 110 -45.52 3.49 -7.76
CA SER A 110 -46.81 3.23 -7.12
C SER A 110 -47.92 3.82 -8.00
N GLU A 111 -48.19 3.15 -9.12
CA GLU A 111 -49.51 3.22 -9.75
C GLU A 111 -50.43 2.25 -9.00
N VAL A 112 -51.44 2.79 -8.29
CA VAL A 112 -52.86 2.34 -8.25
C VAL A 112 -53.70 3.26 -7.37
#